data_AF-A0A090VMC6-F1
#
_entry.id   AF-A0A090VMC6-F1
#
_cell.length_a   1.000
_cell.length_b   1.000
_cell.length_c   1.000
_cell.angle_alpha   90.00
_cell.angle_beta   90.00
_cell.angle_gamma   90.00
#
_symmetry.space_group_name_H-M   'P 1'
#
loop_
_entity.id
_entity.type
_entity.pdbx_description
1 polymer ?
#
loop_
_entity_poly.entity_id
_entity_poly.type
_entity_poly.pdbx_seq_one_letter_code
_entity_poly.pdbx_strand_id
1 'polypeptide(L)'
;MGKYYLTKGLSLEAGPQVGFLVSAKQDDVNLKDSYKGLDLGVNFGLGYKLDNGLNFSARYNVGLSDVNDVDSFNDKYKNGVMQVSIGYFFF
;
A
#
# COMPACT_ATOMS: atom_id res chain seq x y z
N MET A 1 6.88 -6.37 -7.62
CA MET A 1 6.02 -7.22 -6.77
C MET A 1 5.98 -8.61 -7.38
N GLY A 2 6.19 -9.64 -6.58
CA GLY A 2 6.00 -11.02 -7.03
C GLY A 2 4.52 -11.35 -7.00
N LYS A 3 4.00 -11.94 -8.08
CA LYS A 3 2.64 -12.46 -8.16
C LYS A 3 2.71 -13.96 -8.42
N TYR A 4 2.07 -14.74 -7.56
CA TYR A 4 2.02 -16.19 -7.68
C TYR A 4 0.58 -16.66 -7.79
N TYR A 5 0.26 -17.42 -8.83
CA TYR A 5 -1.07 -18.00 -9.03
C TYR A 5 -1.14 -19.35 -8.31
N LEU A 6 -1.90 -19.41 -7.21
CA LEU A 6 -2.15 -20.66 -6.49
C LEU A 6 -3.14 -21.54 -7.25
N THR A 7 -4.13 -20.93 -7.90
CA THR A 7 -5.14 -21.63 -8.71
C THR A 7 -5.45 -20.83 -9.98
N LYS A 8 -6.28 -21.37 -10.88
CA LYS A 8 -6.69 -20.68 -12.12
C LYS A 8 -7.38 -19.33 -11.87
N GLY A 9 -8.01 -19.15 -10.70
CA GLY A 9 -8.65 -17.89 -10.30
C GLY A 9 -7.91 -17.16 -9.18
N LEU A 10 -7.24 -17.87 -8.27
CA LEU A 10 -6.64 -17.27 -7.08
C LEU A 10 -5.16 -16.96 -7.28
N SER A 11 -4.80 -15.71 -7.00
CA SER A 11 -3.44 -15.19 -7.02
C SER A 11 -3.07 -14.58 -5.67
N LEU A 12 -1.82 -14.74 -5.27
CA LEU A 12 -1.21 -14.02 -4.17
C LEU A 12 -0.17 -13.06 -4.72
N GLU A 13 -0.06 -11.90 -4.12
CA GLU A 13 0.89 -10.86 -4.47
C GLU A 13 1.64 -10.49 -3.20
N ALA A 14 2.97 -10.35 -3.29
CA ALA A 14 3.76 -9.79 -2.20
C ALA A 14 4.96 -9.05 -2.76
N GLY A 15 5.36 -7.98 -2.11
CA GLY A 15 6.58 -7.29 -2.49
C GLY A 15 6.86 -6.01 -1.73
N PRO A 16 8.06 -5.46 -1.92
CA PRO A 16 8.38 -4.15 -1.38
C PRO A 16 7.51 -3.08 -2.04
N GLN A 17 7.21 -2.05 -1.27
CA GLN A 17 6.51 -0.85 -1.68
C GLN A 17 7.33 0.36 -1.26
N VAL A 18 7.44 1.34 -2.15
CA VAL A 18 8.02 2.64 -1.87
C VAL A 18 6.95 3.68 -2.16
N GLY A 19 6.56 4.44 -1.15
CA GLY A 19 5.67 5.58 -1.22
C GLY A 19 6.45 6.88 -1.10
N PHE A 20 6.04 7.89 -1.84
CA PHE A 20 6.58 9.25 -1.72
C PHE A 20 5.46 10.21 -1.30
N LEU A 21 5.71 11.00 -0.27
CA LEU A 21 4.75 11.98 0.24
C LEU A 21 4.78 13.23 -0.65
N VAL A 22 3.81 13.34 -1.55
CA VAL A 22 3.72 14.48 -2.48
C VAL A 22 3.13 15.73 -1.82
N SER A 23 2.30 15.58 -0.78
CA SER A 23 1.70 16.71 -0.06
C SER A 23 1.26 16.30 1.36
N ALA A 24 1.49 17.17 2.34
CA ALA A 24 0.94 17.08 3.68
C ALA A 24 0.56 18.49 4.14
N LYS A 25 -0.74 18.69 4.37
CA LYS A 25 -1.31 19.96 4.81
C LYS A 25 -2.25 19.70 5.97
N GLN A 26 -2.20 20.59 6.95
CA GLN A 26 -3.23 20.72 7.97
C GLN A 26 -3.70 22.17 7.92
N ASP A 27 -4.96 22.36 7.52
CA ASP A 27 -5.50 23.68 7.16
C ASP A 27 -4.64 24.39 6.09
N ASP A 28 -4.17 25.61 6.34
CA ASP A 28 -3.27 26.39 5.47
C ASP A 28 -1.77 26.16 5.76
N VAL A 29 -1.44 25.37 6.79
CA VAL A 29 -0.06 25.12 7.19
C VAL A 29 0.48 23.88 6.48
N ASN A 30 1.57 24.05 5.73
CA ASN A 30 2.30 22.92 5.17
C ASN A 30 3.05 22.21 6.28
N LEU A 31 2.61 20.99 6.61
CA LEU A 31 3.31 20.11 7.56
C LEU A 31 4.30 19.19 6.87
N LYS A 32 4.61 19.46 5.59
CA LYS A 32 5.50 18.65 4.77
C LYS A 32 6.88 18.46 5.39
N ASP A 33 7.37 19.46 6.11
CA ASP A 33 8.67 19.42 6.77
C ASP A 33 8.69 18.60 8.08
N SER A 34 7.52 18.19 8.58
CA SER A 34 7.37 17.38 9.80
C SER A 34 7.18 15.89 9.52
N TYR A 35 7.07 15.48 8.26
CA TYR A 35 6.89 14.09 7.85
C TYR A 35 8.00 13.67 6.89
N LYS A 36 8.48 12.43 7.02
CA LYS A 36 9.42 11.88 6.06
C LYS A 36 8.80 11.79 4.67
N GLY A 37 9.50 12.34 3.68
CA GLY A 37 9.07 12.32 2.27
C GLY A 37 9.07 10.91 1.64
N LEU A 38 9.74 9.95 2.28
CA LEU A 38 9.90 8.57 1.84
C LEU A 38 9.24 7.61 2.83
N ASP A 39 8.34 6.77 2.34
CA ASP A 39 7.69 5.69 3.08
C ASP A 39 8.08 4.35 2.46
N LEU A 40 8.89 3.55 3.15
CA LEU A 40 9.19 2.17 2.72
C LEU A 40 8.25 1.20 3.43
N GLY A 41 7.65 0.30 2.67
CA GLY A 41 6.74 -0.72 3.17
C GLY A 41 6.84 -2.02 2.41
N VAL A 42 6.02 -2.97 2.82
CA VAL A 42 5.80 -4.23 2.11
C VAL A 42 4.30 -4.38 1.92
N ASN A 43 3.91 -4.77 0.71
CA ASN A 43 2.54 -5.13 0.40
C ASN A 43 2.38 -6.63 0.33
N PHE A 44 1.20 -7.07 0.73
CA PHE A 44 0.68 -8.41 0.55
C PHE A 44 -0.71 -8.29 -0.04
N GLY A 45 -1.07 -9.20 -0.94
CA GLY A 45 -2.32 -9.13 -1.66
C GLY A 45 -2.81 -10.49 -2.06
N LEU A 46 -4.12 -10.57 -2.24
CA LEU A 46 -4.83 -11.70 -2.79
C LEU A 46 -5.75 -11.19 -3.89
N GLY A 47 -5.74 -11.88 -5.02
CA GLY A 47 -6.58 -11.59 -6.17
C GLY A 47 -7.38 -12.82 -6.58
N TYR A 48 -8.64 -12.61 -6.94
CA TYR A 48 -9.52 -13.63 -7.48
C TYR A 48 -10.08 -13.19 -8.83
N LYS A 49 -9.64 -13.88 -9.89
CA LYS A 49 -10.10 -13.69 -11.25
C LYS A 49 -11.22 -14.70 -11.56
N LEU A 50 -12.32 -14.19 -12.08
CA LEU A 50 -13.44 -14.96 -12.58
C LEU A 50 -13.28 -15.20 -14.08
N ASP A 51 -13.88 -16.29 -14.56
CA ASP A 51 -13.86 -16.67 -15.97
C ASP A 51 -14.59 -15.67 -16.88
N ASN A 52 -15.50 -14.86 -16.31
CA ASN A 52 -16.22 -13.80 -17.02
C ASN A 52 -15.41 -12.50 -17.20
N GLY A 53 -14.10 -12.51 -16.88
CA GLY A 53 -13.23 -11.35 -17.01
C GLY A 53 -13.19 -10.43 -15.79
N LEU A 54 -14.11 -10.58 -14.82
CA LEU A 54 -14.03 -9.82 -13.57
C LEU A 54 -12.84 -10.29 -12.72
N ASN A 55 -12.22 -9.35 -12.02
CA ASN A 55 -11.15 -9.61 -11.09
C ASN A 55 -11.34 -8.79 -9.81
N PHE A 56 -11.28 -9.45 -8.68
CA PHE A 56 -11.30 -8.83 -7.36
C PHE A 56 -9.91 -8.93 -6.77
N SER A 57 -9.46 -7.91 -6.04
CA SER A 57 -8.22 -8.01 -5.28
C SER A 57 -8.31 -7.26 -3.97
N ALA A 58 -7.83 -7.88 -2.90
CA ALA A 58 -7.59 -7.23 -1.63
C ALA A 58 -6.08 -7.14 -1.41
N ARG A 59 -5.60 -5.98 -0.97
CA ARG A 59 -4.19 -5.73 -0.69
C ARG A 59 -4.06 -5.07 0.67
N TYR A 60 -3.06 -5.48 1.42
CA TYR A 60 -2.69 -4.89 2.70
C TYR A 60 -1.24 -4.42 2.60
N ASN A 61 -1.04 -3.13 2.84
CA ASN A 61 0.24 -2.47 2.71
C ASN A 61 0.70 -2.08 4.11
N VAL A 62 1.82 -2.66 4.52
CA VAL A 62 2.43 -2.46 5.83
C VAL A 62 3.64 -1.55 5.65
N GLY A 63 3.54 -0.31 6.14
CA GLY A 63 4.68 0.59 6.28
C GLY A 63 5.68 -0.01 7.27
N LEU A 64 6.91 -0.21 6.80
CA LEU A 64 8.04 -0.65 7.61
C LEU A 64 8.87 0.55 8.10
N SER A 65 8.78 1.68 7.40
CA SER A 65 9.42 2.93 7.78
C SER A 65 8.63 3.66 8.85
N ASP A 66 9.37 4.27 9.76
CA ASP A 66 8.82 5.25 10.68
C ASP A 66 8.58 6.54 9.90
N VAL A 67 7.32 6.97 9.80
CA VAL A 67 6.96 8.20 9.05
C VAL A 67 7.17 9.45 9.93
N ASN A 68 7.44 9.27 11.23
CA ASN A 68 7.83 10.36 12.13
C ASN A 68 9.27 10.79 11.90
N ASP A 69 9.47 12.10 11.91
CA ASP A 69 10.77 12.75 11.93
C ASP A 69 10.95 13.63 13.19
N VAL A 70 10.36 13.19 14.31
CA VAL A 70 10.43 13.92 15.59
C VAL A 70 11.21 13.08 16.60
N ASP A 71 12.49 13.41 16.80
CA ASP A 71 13.44 12.71 17.71
C ASP A 71 12.97 12.60 19.18
N SER A 72 11.90 13.29 19.57
CA SER A 72 11.41 13.34 20.96
C SER A 72 10.27 12.37 21.29
N PHE A 73 9.74 11.62 20.32
CA PHE A 73 8.65 10.66 20.55
C PHE A 73 9.10 9.24 20.15
N ASN A 74 9.15 8.33 21.11
CA ASN A 74 9.52 6.91 20.92
C ASN A 74 8.41 6.07 20.24
N ASP A 75 7.35 6.72 19.76
CA ASP A 75 6.20 6.09 19.12
C ASP A 75 6.41 6.00 17.61
N LYS A 76 6.56 4.77 17.12
CA LYS A 76 6.75 4.48 15.70
C LYS A 76 5.40 4.57 14.98
N TYR A 77 5.13 5.66 14.25
CA TYR A 77 3.94 5.73 13.40
C TYR A 77 4.22 5.01 12.09
N LYS A 78 3.59 3.86 11.94
CA LYS A 78 3.65 3.05 10.72
C LYS A 78 2.39 3.28 9.90
N ASN A 79 2.58 3.53 8.62
CA ASN A 79 1.46 3.63 7.69
C ASN A 79 0.87 2.24 7.43
N GLY A 80 -0.45 2.12 7.45
CA GLY A 80 -1.16 0.86 7.22
C GLY A 80 -2.32 1.10 6.29
N VAL A 81 -2.24 0.58 5.06
CA VAL A 81 -3.27 0.82 4.05
C VAL A 81 -3.87 -0.50 3.60
N MET A 82 -5.16 -0.69 3.90
CA MET A 82 -5.97 -1.76 3.33
C MET A 82 -6.66 -1.24 2.07
N GLN A 83 -6.54 -1.97 0.97
CA GLN A 83 -7.11 -1.63 -0.32
C GLN A 83 -7.95 -2.80 -0.83
N VAL A 84 -9.13 -2.49 -1.37
CA VAL A 84 -9.94 -3.44 -2.13
C VAL A 84 -10.14 -2.86 -3.51
N SER A 85 -9.98 -3.69 -4.53
CA SER A 85 -10.10 -3.28 -5.92
C SER A 85 -10.95 -4.28 -6.70
N ILE A 86 -11.75 -3.74 -7.60
CA ILE A 86 -12.47 -4.49 -8.62
C ILE A 86 -11.92 -4.04 -9.98
N GLY A 87 -11.68 -4.99 -10.86
CA GLY A 87 -11.22 -4.76 -12.21
C GLY A 87 -11.94 -5.68 -13.19
N TYR A 88 -11.95 -5.30 -14.46
CA TYR A 88 -12.53 -6.10 -15.52
C TYR A 88 -11.53 -6.19 -16.68
N PHE A 89 -11.23 -7.40 -17.10
CA PHE A 89 -10.40 -7.68 -18.26
C PHE A 89 -11.29 -7.69 -19.50
N PHE A 90 -11.15 -6.64 -20.30
CA PHE A 90 -11.69 -6.62 -21.65
C PHE A 90 -10.70 -7.38 -22.54
N PHE A 91 -11.10 -8.57 -22.99
CA PHE A 91 -10.42 -9.43 -23.97
C PHE A 91 -9.20 -10.23 -23.46
#